data_AF-A0A523MLD1-F1
#
_entry.id   AF-A0A523MLD1-F1
#
_cell.length_a   1.000
_cell.length_b   1.000
_cell.length_c   1.000
_cell.angle_alpha   90.00
_cell.angle_beta   90.00
_cell.angle_gamma   90.00
#
_symmetry.space_group_name_H-M   'P 1'
#
loop_
_entity.id
_entity.type
_entity.pdbx_description
1 polymer ?
#
loop_
_entity_poly.entity_id
_entity_poly.type
_entity_poly.pdbx_seq_one_letter_code
_entity_poly.pdbx_strand_id
1 'polypeptide(L)'
;MTNPRVVLAVLLACGPNDAWVQTASDQQGEIDSAYLVADEPAQLKISELESALGSTREELTRSQAENLAANELAQVRISELESAFGNTREELTRSQAENLAANELAQVRISELESALGNTREELTRVQAAQQTAELRTESSEQQIQARENSSAVILETLTRLKREVEVYEARMEAYRGSLPIAWVAAALGLTLVGGFLAGMWWLDFLSRRRHGGFRVY
;
A
#
# COMPACT_ATOMS: atom_id res chain seq x y z
N MET A 1 65.42 66.99 64.15
CA MET A 1 64.35 67.88 63.71
C MET A 1 63.07 67.06 63.61
N THR A 2 62.21 67.18 64.62
CA THR A 2 60.93 66.49 64.74
C THR A 2 59.88 67.21 63.91
N ASN A 3 59.20 66.49 63.02
CA ASN A 3 58.14 67.05 62.18
C ASN A 3 56.91 67.37 63.08
N PRO A 4 56.34 68.59 63.07
CA PRO A 4 55.17 68.89 63.86
C PRO A 4 53.98 68.03 63.38
N ARG A 5 53.37 67.29 64.29
CA ARG A 5 52.17 66.48 64.02
C ARG A 5 50.93 67.36 64.24
N VAL A 6 50.13 67.49 63.19
CA VAL A 6 48.85 68.21 63.24
C VAL A 6 47.75 67.19 63.52
N VAL A 7 46.90 67.45 64.51
CA VAL A 7 45.85 66.53 64.98
C VAL A 7 44.55 67.30 65.14
N LEU A 8 43.44 66.72 64.70
CA LEU A 8 42.11 67.27 64.95
C LEU A 8 41.77 67.08 66.44
N ALA A 9 41.44 68.17 67.13
CA ALA A 9 41.07 68.14 68.53
C ALA A 9 39.87 69.06 68.79
N VAL A 10 39.00 68.64 69.70
CA VAL A 10 37.84 69.41 70.16
C VAL A 10 38.30 70.36 71.25
N LEU A 11 38.00 71.66 71.10
CA LEU A 11 38.30 72.68 72.09
C LEU A 11 37.31 72.57 73.27
N LEU A 12 37.81 72.33 74.47
CA LEU A 12 37.01 72.22 75.70
C LEU A 12 36.99 73.53 76.50
N ALA A 13 38.11 74.26 76.58
CA ALA A 13 38.21 75.57 77.20
C ALA A 13 39.40 76.37 76.62
N CYS A 14 39.31 77.69 76.54
CA CYS A 14 40.37 78.55 75.98
C CYS A 14 40.66 79.73 76.92
N GLY A 15 41.91 79.82 77.38
CA GLY A 15 42.47 80.95 78.12
C GLY A 15 43.31 81.87 77.21
N PRO A 16 43.87 82.96 77.75
CA PRO A 16 44.57 83.96 76.95
C PRO A 16 45.88 83.48 76.30
N ASN A 17 46.53 82.44 76.86
CA ASN A 17 47.73 81.81 76.27
C ASN A 17 47.58 80.30 76.09
N ASP A 18 46.72 79.63 76.87
CA ASP A 18 46.60 78.17 76.87
C ASP A 18 45.18 77.72 76.54
N ALA A 19 45.05 76.60 75.85
CA ALA A 19 43.79 75.99 75.48
C ALA A 19 43.75 74.51 75.84
N TRP A 20 42.64 74.10 76.43
CA TRP A 20 42.35 72.71 76.76
C TRP A 20 41.65 72.03 75.58
N VAL A 21 42.26 70.98 75.05
CA VAL A 21 41.74 70.24 73.90
C VAL A 21 41.66 68.74 74.16
N GLN A 22 40.73 68.07 73.47
CA GLN A 22 40.56 66.62 73.49
C GLN A 22 40.68 66.06 72.08
N THR A 23 41.60 65.12 71.87
CA THR A 23 41.79 64.48 70.56
C THR A 23 40.73 63.42 70.29
N ALA A 24 40.58 62.99 69.02
CA ALA A 24 39.68 61.89 68.64
C ALA A 24 39.99 60.53 69.31
N SER A 25 41.16 60.41 69.95
CA SER A 25 41.57 59.23 70.74
C SER A 25 41.21 59.33 72.24
N ASP A 26 40.37 60.30 72.61
CA ASP A 26 39.92 60.60 73.97
C ASP A 26 41.03 61.07 74.94
N GLN A 27 42.18 61.45 74.39
CA GLN A 27 43.29 62.03 75.16
C GLN A 27 43.11 63.54 75.33
N GLN A 28 43.24 64.03 76.56
CA GLN A 28 43.11 65.44 76.94
C GLN A 28 44.47 66.06 77.24
N GLY A 29 44.68 67.32 76.84
CA GLY A 29 45.92 68.04 77.08
C GLY A 29 45.79 69.55 76.89
N GLU A 30 46.75 70.28 77.46
CA GLU A 30 46.88 71.72 77.35
C GLU A 30 47.84 72.07 76.20
N ILE A 31 47.42 72.94 75.29
CA ILE A 31 48.19 73.40 74.12
C ILE A 31 48.13 74.92 74.08
N ASP A 32 49.25 75.56 73.75
CA ASP A 32 49.27 77.01 73.56
C ASP A 32 48.26 77.42 72.47
N SER A 33 47.38 78.36 72.82
CA SER A 33 46.30 78.87 71.99
C SER A 33 46.77 79.41 70.64
N ALA A 34 48.04 79.81 70.52
CA ALA A 34 48.66 80.24 69.26
C ALA A 34 48.77 79.12 68.20
N TYR A 35 48.66 77.85 68.59
CA TYR A 35 48.71 76.70 67.68
C TYR A 35 47.32 76.21 67.24
N LEU A 36 46.24 76.86 67.70
CA LEU A 36 44.88 76.54 67.25
C LEU A 36 44.58 77.22 65.91
N VAL A 37 44.23 76.42 64.91
CA VAL A 37 43.74 76.90 63.63
C VAL A 37 42.28 76.50 63.50
N ALA A 38 41.40 77.47 63.28
CA ALA A 38 39.95 77.25 63.20
C ALA A 38 39.56 76.42 61.96
N ASP A 39 40.25 76.64 60.85
CA ASP A 39 40.07 75.86 59.64
C ASP A 39 41.00 74.66 59.62
N GLU A 40 40.46 73.52 59.22
CA GLU A 40 41.25 72.32 59.00
C GLU A 40 42.38 72.63 57.99
N PRO A 41 43.64 72.37 58.37
CA PRO A 41 44.78 72.75 57.56
C PRO A 41 44.82 71.93 56.27
N ALA A 42 45.24 72.57 55.17
CA ALA A 42 45.22 71.99 53.83
C ALA A 42 45.92 70.62 53.73
N GLN A 43 46.94 70.36 54.57
CA GLN A 43 47.66 69.08 54.60
C GLN A 43 46.80 67.90 55.07
N LEU A 44 45.88 68.11 56.02
CA LEU A 44 44.96 67.05 56.47
C LEU A 44 43.94 66.71 55.37
N LYS A 45 43.35 67.74 54.74
CA LYS A 45 42.47 67.55 53.56
C LYS A 45 43.16 66.84 52.41
N ILE A 46 44.42 67.17 52.12
CA ILE A 46 45.21 66.47 51.09
C ILE A 46 45.40 65.00 51.48
N SER A 47 45.74 64.71 52.74
CA SER A 47 45.91 63.33 53.24
C SER A 47 44.60 62.53 53.17
N GLU A 48 43.45 63.13 53.48
CA GLU A 48 42.14 62.47 53.38
C GLU A 48 41.76 62.21 51.93
N LEU A 49 41.96 63.19 51.05
CA LEU A 49 41.72 63.05 49.61
C LEU A 49 42.63 61.99 48.99
N GLU A 50 43.91 61.94 49.38
CA GLU A 50 44.85 60.91 48.95
C GLU A 50 44.40 59.51 49.42
N SER A 51 43.92 59.39 50.66
CA SER A 51 43.38 58.13 51.17
C SER A 51 42.09 57.71 50.43
N ALA A 52 41.18 58.64 50.16
CA ALA A 52 39.94 58.37 49.42
C ALA A 52 40.21 58.06 47.93
N LEU A 53 41.19 58.72 47.31
CA LEU A 53 41.66 58.38 45.97
C LEU A 53 42.32 57.00 45.95
N GLY A 54 43.05 56.64 47.00
CA GLY A 54 43.60 55.30 47.19
C GLY A 54 42.51 54.23 47.22
N SER A 55 41.48 54.41 48.07
CA SER A 55 40.39 53.42 48.20
C SER A 55 39.55 53.29 46.94
N THR A 56 39.18 54.40 46.29
CA THR A 56 38.42 54.38 45.03
C THR A 56 39.21 53.76 43.89
N ARG A 57 40.53 53.97 43.83
CA ARG A 57 41.39 53.33 42.85
C ARG A 57 41.47 51.83 43.10
N GLU A 58 41.58 51.39 44.35
CA GLU A 58 41.53 49.97 44.71
C GLU A 58 40.19 49.33 44.32
N GLU A 59 39.06 49.97 44.65
CA GLU A 59 37.73 49.52 44.24
C GLU A 59 37.58 49.42 42.72
N LEU A 60 38.08 50.43 41.98
CA LEU A 60 38.06 50.41 40.52
C LEU A 60 38.91 49.25 39.97
N THR A 61 40.11 49.02 40.50
CA THR A 61 40.94 47.89 40.07
C THR A 61 40.31 46.54 40.39
N ARG A 62 39.64 46.42 41.55
CA ARG A 62 38.92 45.21 41.93
C ARG A 62 37.73 44.96 41.01
N SER A 63 36.94 46.00 40.73
CA SER A 63 35.80 45.92 39.81
C SER A 63 36.23 45.64 38.38
N GLN A 64 37.34 46.23 37.91
CA GLN A 64 37.90 45.93 36.59
C GLN A 64 38.37 44.48 36.49
N ALA A 65 39.08 43.97 37.50
CA ALA A 65 39.53 42.59 37.54
C ALA A 65 38.34 41.60 37.56
N GLU A 66 37.29 41.90 38.34
CA GLU A 66 36.06 41.12 38.38
C GLU A 66 35.33 41.12 37.03
N ASN A 67 35.19 42.28 36.39
CA ASN A 67 34.56 42.39 35.08
C ASN A 67 35.34 41.66 33.98
N LEU A 68 36.67 41.70 34.02
CA LEU A 68 37.52 40.96 33.08
C LEU A 68 37.36 39.44 33.28
N ALA A 69 37.41 38.96 34.53
CA ALA A 69 37.19 37.55 34.83
C ALA A 69 35.78 37.08 34.44
N ALA A 70 34.76 37.90 34.70
CA ALA A 70 33.38 37.62 34.30
C ALA A 70 33.23 37.57 32.77
N ASN A 71 33.90 38.46 32.04
CA ASN A 71 33.88 38.49 30.57
C ASN A 71 34.60 37.25 29.98
N GLU A 72 35.74 36.85 30.52
CA GLU A 72 36.43 35.62 30.10
C GLU A 72 35.57 34.38 30.32
N LEU A 73 34.94 34.25 31.49
CA LEU A 73 34.01 33.15 31.78
C LEU A 73 32.81 33.15 30.82
N ALA A 74 32.26 34.33 30.53
CA ALA A 74 31.15 34.46 29.58
C ALA A 74 31.57 34.04 28.16
N GLN A 75 32.76 34.42 27.70
CA GLN A 75 33.29 34.01 26.40
C GLN A 75 33.46 32.50 26.30
N VAL A 76 34.04 31.86 27.32
CA VAL A 76 34.16 30.40 27.38
C VAL A 76 32.78 29.75 27.28
N ARG A 77 31.80 30.25 28.04
CA ARG A 77 30.45 29.69 28.04
C ARG A 77 29.75 29.85 26.69
N ILE A 78 29.94 30.99 26.02
CA ILE A 78 29.41 31.22 24.68
C ILE A 78 30.03 30.23 23.70
N SER A 79 31.36 30.05 23.71
CA SER A 79 32.03 29.09 22.82
C SER A 79 31.58 27.65 23.07
N GLU A 80 31.40 27.24 24.34
CA GLU A 80 30.84 25.93 24.68
C GLU A 80 29.43 25.76 24.11
N LEU A 81 28.55 26.75 24.31
CA LEU A 81 27.19 26.72 23.80
C LEU A 81 27.16 26.67 22.27
N GLU A 82 27.97 27.48 21.59
CA GLU A 82 28.09 27.48 20.13
C GLU A 82 28.51 26.11 19.60
N SER A 83 29.48 25.45 20.26
CA SER A 83 29.89 24.10 19.88
C SER A 83 28.79 23.06 20.09
N ALA A 84 28.05 23.14 21.20
CA ALA A 84 26.92 22.24 21.48
C ALA A 84 25.77 22.45 20.49
N PHE A 85 25.44 23.71 20.16
CA PHE A 85 24.45 24.05 19.15
C PHE A 85 24.88 23.62 17.75
N GLY A 86 26.16 23.74 17.41
CA GLY A 86 26.71 23.20 16.16
C GLY A 86 26.50 21.68 16.05
N ASN A 87 26.90 20.94 17.08
CA ASN A 87 26.77 19.48 17.11
C ASN A 87 25.31 19.02 17.01
N THR A 88 24.41 19.61 17.80
CA THR A 88 22.97 19.28 17.78
C THR A 88 22.32 19.63 16.45
N ARG A 89 22.71 20.75 15.83
CA ARG A 89 22.24 21.11 14.48
C ARG A 89 22.68 20.10 13.44
N GLU A 90 23.93 19.65 13.49
CA GLU A 90 24.44 18.61 12.59
C GLU A 90 23.74 17.25 12.78
N GLU A 91 23.45 16.88 14.03
CA GLU A 91 22.72 15.65 14.32
C GLU A 91 21.27 15.74 13.81
N LEU A 92 20.63 16.89 13.95
CA LEU A 92 19.30 17.13 13.40
C LEU A 92 19.28 17.08 11.88
N THR A 93 20.27 17.68 11.19
CA THR A 93 20.33 17.61 9.73
C THR A 93 20.64 16.21 9.23
N ARG A 94 21.50 15.45 9.92
CA ARG A 94 21.75 14.04 9.60
C ARG A 94 20.51 13.18 9.78
N SER A 95 19.84 13.28 10.94
CA SER A 95 18.61 12.51 11.20
C SER A 95 17.47 12.91 10.26
N GLN A 96 17.36 14.18 9.88
CA GLN A 96 16.38 14.61 8.89
C GLN A 96 16.68 14.03 7.50
N ALA A 97 17.94 14.03 7.07
CA ALA A 97 18.34 13.43 5.80
C ALA A 97 18.11 11.91 5.79
N GLU A 98 18.42 11.22 6.89
CA GLU A 98 18.16 9.79 7.05
C GLU A 98 16.67 9.47 7.00
N ASN A 99 15.83 10.24 7.70
CA ASN A 99 14.38 10.07 7.66
C ASN A 99 13.79 10.32 6.27
N LEU A 100 14.29 11.32 5.53
CA LEU A 100 13.88 11.57 4.15
C LEU A 100 14.26 10.40 3.24
N ALA A 101 15.49 9.89 3.34
CA ALA A 101 15.93 8.74 2.55
C ALA A 101 15.15 7.47 2.90
N ALA A 102 14.87 7.23 4.19
CA ALA A 102 14.05 6.11 4.64
C ALA A 102 12.61 6.22 4.12
N ASN A 103 12.03 7.42 4.09
CA ASN A 103 10.70 7.66 3.55
C ASN A 103 10.63 7.43 2.04
N GLU A 104 11.62 7.92 1.27
CA GLU A 104 11.71 7.65 -0.16
C GLU A 104 11.81 6.15 -0.45
N LEU A 105 12.67 5.43 0.28
CA LEU A 105 12.78 3.97 0.17
C LEU A 105 11.46 3.26 0.50
N ALA A 106 10.76 3.71 1.54
CA ALA A 106 9.45 3.16 1.90
C ALA A 106 8.41 3.39 0.80
N GLN A 107 8.38 4.56 0.17
CA GLN A 107 7.48 4.85 -0.94
C GLN A 107 7.75 3.96 -2.17
N VAL A 108 9.02 3.75 -2.51
CA VAL A 108 9.39 2.82 -3.59
C VAL A 108 8.90 1.42 -3.26
N ARG A 109 9.10 0.95 -2.02
CA ARG A 109 8.68 -0.39 -1.62
C ARG A 109 7.15 -0.57 -1.62
N ILE A 110 6.41 0.46 -1.22
CA ILE A 110 4.94 0.47 -1.29
C ILE A 110 4.49 0.35 -2.75
N SER A 111 5.06 1.16 -3.65
CA SER A 111 4.75 1.12 -5.08
C SER A 111 5.01 -0.26 -5.70
N GLU A 112 6.15 -0.88 -5.37
CA GLU A 112 6.44 -2.26 -5.79
C GLU A 112 5.39 -3.25 -5.29
N LEU A 113 5.02 -3.19 -4.00
CA LEU A 113 4.02 -4.08 -3.42
C LEU A 113 2.63 -3.87 -4.04
N GLU A 114 2.25 -2.63 -4.32
CA GLU A 114 0.99 -2.30 -5.00
C GLU A 114 0.96 -2.89 -6.41
N SER A 115 2.06 -2.80 -7.16
CA SER A 115 2.17 -3.41 -8.49
C SER A 115 2.07 -4.94 -8.44
N ALA A 116 2.71 -5.58 -7.47
CA ALA A 116 2.64 -7.04 -7.26
C ALA A 116 1.22 -7.49 -6.86
N LEU A 117 0.55 -6.73 -5.98
CA LEU A 117 -0.84 -6.97 -5.62
C LEU A 117 -1.78 -6.78 -6.81
N GLY A 118 -1.53 -5.79 -7.67
CA GLY A 118 -2.26 -5.60 -8.92
C GLY A 118 -2.16 -6.82 -9.84
N ASN A 119 -0.94 -7.30 -10.08
CA ASN A 119 -0.68 -8.46 -10.93
C ASN A 119 -1.34 -9.73 -10.38
N THR A 120 -1.18 -10.02 -9.09
CA THR A 120 -1.78 -11.21 -8.46
C THR A 120 -3.31 -11.16 -8.47
N ARG A 121 -3.90 -9.98 -8.31
CA ARG A 121 -5.34 -9.79 -8.44
C ARG A 121 -5.81 -10.07 -9.86
N GLU A 122 -5.07 -9.60 -10.87
CA GLU A 122 -5.40 -9.87 -12.27
C GLU A 122 -5.25 -11.36 -12.62
N GLU A 123 -4.21 -12.04 -12.11
CA GLU A 123 -4.08 -13.48 -12.26
C GLU A 123 -5.26 -14.22 -11.63
N LEU A 124 -5.69 -13.81 -10.44
CA LEU A 124 -6.84 -14.42 -9.77
C LEU A 124 -8.13 -14.25 -10.58
N THR A 125 -8.39 -13.06 -11.14
CA THR A 125 -9.59 -12.85 -11.97
C THR A 125 -9.53 -13.66 -13.26
N ARG A 126 -8.36 -13.79 -13.89
CA ARG A 126 -8.16 -14.66 -15.07
C ARG A 126 -8.41 -16.13 -14.73
N VAL A 127 -7.90 -16.61 -13.60
CA VAL A 127 -8.11 -17.99 -13.15
C VAL A 127 -9.57 -18.25 -12.82
N GLN A 128 -10.25 -17.32 -12.13
CA GLN A 128 -11.68 -17.45 -11.84
C GLN A 128 -12.53 -17.48 -13.12
N ALA A 129 -12.24 -16.61 -14.09
CA ALA A 129 -12.92 -16.64 -15.38
C ALA A 129 -12.66 -17.96 -16.13
N ALA A 130 -11.42 -18.45 -16.11
CA ALA A 130 -11.07 -19.74 -16.70
C ALA A 130 -11.83 -20.90 -16.02
N GLN A 131 -11.94 -20.90 -14.69
CA GLN A 131 -12.70 -21.90 -13.93
C GLN A 131 -14.19 -21.87 -14.30
N GLN A 132 -14.83 -20.69 -14.31
CA GLN A 132 -16.23 -20.57 -14.70
C GLN A 132 -16.47 -21.09 -16.13
N THR A 133 -15.57 -20.79 -17.08
CA THR A 133 -15.70 -21.32 -18.44
C THR A 133 -15.48 -22.83 -18.51
N ALA A 134 -14.64 -23.40 -17.64
CA ALA A 134 -14.45 -24.84 -17.55
C ALA A 134 -15.70 -25.52 -16.98
N GLU A 135 -16.30 -24.97 -15.93
CA GLU A 135 -17.55 -25.45 -15.32
C GLU A 135 -18.72 -25.45 -16.32
N LEU A 136 -18.91 -24.35 -17.06
CA LEU A 136 -19.93 -24.28 -18.10
C LEU A 136 -19.71 -25.31 -19.22
N ARG A 137 -18.45 -25.58 -19.57
CA ARG A 137 -18.11 -26.61 -20.57
C ARG A 137 -18.41 -28.01 -20.03
N THR A 138 -18.13 -28.28 -18.76
CA THR A 138 -18.47 -29.58 -18.15
C THR A 138 -19.97 -29.78 -18.10
N GLU A 139 -20.74 -28.78 -17.66
CA GLU A 139 -22.21 -28.83 -17.65
C GLU A 139 -22.79 -29.05 -19.06
N SER A 140 -22.27 -28.33 -20.07
CA SER A 140 -22.70 -28.51 -21.46
C SER A 140 -22.35 -29.91 -21.99
N SER A 141 -21.19 -30.44 -21.62
CA SER A 141 -20.79 -31.79 -21.99
C SER A 141 -21.70 -32.84 -21.33
N GLU A 142 -22.05 -32.67 -20.06
CA GLU A 142 -22.97 -33.55 -19.35
C GLU A 142 -24.37 -33.54 -19.99
N GLN A 143 -24.89 -32.37 -20.34
CA GLN A 143 -26.16 -32.25 -21.07
C GLN A 143 -26.11 -32.97 -22.42
N GLN A 144 -25.00 -32.86 -23.16
CA GLN A 144 -24.84 -33.57 -24.43
C GLN A 144 -24.78 -35.09 -24.23
N ILE A 145 -24.11 -35.57 -23.18
CA ILE A 145 -24.07 -36.99 -22.84
C ILE A 145 -25.48 -37.49 -22.52
N GLN A 146 -26.22 -36.79 -21.66
CA GLN A 146 -27.61 -37.14 -21.33
C GLN A 146 -28.52 -37.13 -22.57
N ALA A 147 -28.38 -36.13 -23.45
CA ALA A 147 -29.15 -36.07 -24.69
C ALA A 147 -28.83 -37.25 -25.62
N ARG A 148 -27.56 -37.65 -25.71
CA ARG A 148 -27.13 -38.84 -26.47
C ARG A 148 -27.65 -40.13 -25.85
N GLU A 149 -27.60 -40.27 -24.54
CA GLU A 149 -28.15 -41.41 -23.81
C GLU A 149 -29.65 -41.55 -24.05
N ASN A 150 -30.42 -40.47 -23.89
CA ASN A 150 -31.85 -40.45 -24.17
C ASN A 150 -32.15 -40.82 -25.63
N SER A 151 -31.39 -40.26 -26.57
CA SER A 151 -31.53 -40.60 -28.01
C SER A 151 -31.21 -42.07 -28.27
N SER A 152 -30.17 -42.62 -27.63
CA SER A 152 -29.80 -44.02 -27.77
C SER A 152 -30.88 -44.95 -27.22
N ALA A 153 -31.51 -44.60 -26.09
CA ALA A 153 -32.62 -45.35 -25.52
C ALA A 153 -33.82 -45.39 -26.48
N VAL A 154 -34.17 -44.26 -27.10
CA VAL A 154 -35.23 -44.20 -28.14
C VAL A 154 -34.85 -45.05 -29.37
N ILE A 155 -33.59 -44.99 -29.81
CA ILE A 155 -33.13 -45.84 -30.93
C ILE A 155 -33.25 -47.32 -30.58
N LEU A 156 -32.87 -47.73 -29.37
CA LEU A 156 -33.03 -49.12 -28.93
C LEU A 156 -34.51 -49.53 -28.86
N GLU A 157 -35.38 -48.67 -28.36
CA GLU A 157 -36.82 -48.93 -28.34
C GLU A 157 -37.36 -49.11 -29.77
N THR A 158 -37.03 -48.20 -30.69
CA THR A 158 -37.46 -48.33 -32.09
C THR A 158 -36.91 -49.59 -32.76
N LEU A 159 -35.66 -49.98 -32.50
CA LEU A 159 -35.10 -51.24 -33.00
C LEU A 159 -35.86 -52.45 -32.45
N THR A 160 -36.16 -52.49 -31.15
CA THR A 160 -36.94 -53.60 -30.56
C THR A 160 -38.35 -53.67 -31.12
N ARG A 161 -38.99 -52.53 -31.34
CA ARG A 161 -40.30 -52.43 -31.98
C ARG A 161 -40.24 -52.94 -33.43
N LEU A 162 -39.28 -52.46 -34.23
CA LEU A 162 -39.13 -52.87 -35.63
C LEU A 162 -38.88 -54.37 -35.73
N LYS A 163 -38.04 -54.93 -34.86
CA LYS A 163 -37.79 -56.36 -34.80
C LYS A 163 -39.08 -57.15 -34.53
N ARG A 164 -39.90 -56.71 -33.58
CA ARG A 164 -41.21 -57.33 -33.30
C ARG A 164 -42.17 -57.21 -34.49
N GLU A 165 -42.21 -56.06 -35.16
CA GLU A 165 -43.04 -55.88 -36.37
C GLU A 165 -42.61 -56.84 -37.49
N VAL A 166 -41.30 -56.99 -37.72
CA VAL A 166 -40.74 -57.94 -38.70
C VAL A 166 -41.14 -59.37 -38.35
N GLU A 167 -40.98 -59.81 -37.10
CA GLU A 167 -41.39 -61.16 -36.66
C GLU A 167 -42.89 -61.42 -36.91
N VAL A 168 -43.75 -60.40 -36.70
CA VAL A 168 -45.19 -60.50 -37.01
C VAL A 168 -45.43 -60.60 -38.52
N TYR A 169 -44.70 -59.84 -39.34
CA TYR A 169 -44.81 -59.94 -40.80
C TYR A 169 -44.35 -61.30 -41.31
N GLU A 170 -43.26 -61.84 -40.77
CA GLU A 170 -42.77 -63.18 -41.10
C GLU A 170 -43.78 -64.26 -40.71
N ALA A 171 -44.33 -64.21 -39.49
CA ALA A 171 -45.37 -65.15 -39.05
C ALA A 171 -46.63 -65.10 -39.93
N ARG A 172 -47.04 -63.91 -40.38
CA ARG A 172 -48.15 -63.76 -41.34
C ARG A 172 -47.79 -64.36 -42.69
N MET A 173 -46.58 -64.09 -43.21
CA MET A 173 -46.10 -64.68 -44.47
C MET A 173 -46.05 -66.21 -44.38
N GLU A 174 -45.61 -66.78 -43.27
CA GLU A 174 -45.62 -68.23 -43.04
C GLU A 174 -47.05 -68.81 -43.04
N ALA A 175 -47.99 -68.13 -42.39
CA ALA A 175 -49.40 -68.52 -42.41
C ALA A 175 -49.97 -68.51 -43.84
N TYR A 176 -49.63 -67.50 -44.65
CA TYR A 176 -50.04 -67.45 -46.05
C TYR A 176 -49.32 -68.47 -46.93
N ARG A 177 -48.02 -68.74 -46.66
CA ARG A 177 -47.20 -69.72 -47.39
C ARG A 177 -47.78 -71.13 -47.34
N GLY A 178 -48.47 -71.49 -46.26
CA GLY A 178 -49.19 -72.76 -46.14
C GLY A 178 -50.55 -72.80 -46.86
N SER A 179 -51.20 -71.65 -47.06
CA SER A 179 -52.58 -71.57 -47.56
C SER A 179 -52.74 -71.64 -49.08
N LEU A 180 -51.69 -71.38 -49.85
CA LEU A 180 -51.70 -71.45 -51.31
C LEU A 180 -50.61 -72.41 -51.78
N PRO A 181 -50.94 -73.69 -52.05
CA PRO A 181 -49.96 -74.62 -52.57
C PRO A 181 -49.50 -74.08 -53.92
N ILE A 182 -48.21 -73.74 -54.02
CA ILE A 182 -47.60 -73.17 -55.24
C ILE A 182 -47.90 -74.05 -56.46
N ALA A 183 -48.06 -75.36 -56.25
CA ALA A 183 -48.49 -76.30 -57.26
C ALA A 183 -49.86 -75.98 -57.89
N TRP A 184 -50.87 -75.57 -57.10
CA TRP A 184 -52.19 -75.20 -57.63
C TRP A 184 -52.15 -73.86 -58.35
N VAL A 185 -51.38 -72.89 -57.83
CA VAL A 185 -51.19 -71.59 -58.51
C VAL A 185 -50.48 -71.80 -59.84
N ALA A 186 -49.41 -72.59 -59.88
CA ALA A 186 -48.69 -72.92 -61.10
C ALA A 186 -49.55 -73.73 -62.08
N ALA A 187 -50.36 -74.68 -61.59
CA ALA A 187 -51.30 -75.44 -62.42
C ALA A 187 -52.39 -74.53 -63.02
N ALA A 188 -52.97 -73.63 -62.23
CA ALA A 188 -53.94 -72.66 -62.71
C ALA A 188 -53.33 -71.69 -63.72
N LEU A 189 -52.11 -71.20 -63.46
CA LEU A 189 -51.35 -70.36 -64.40
C LEU A 189 -51.07 -71.11 -65.72
N GLY A 190 -50.66 -72.37 -65.65
CA GLY A 190 -50.43 -73.22 -66.82
C GLY A 190 -51.71 -73.47 -67.61
N LEU A 191 -52.82 -73.77 -66.92
CA LEU A 191 -54.12 -74.01 -67.54
C LEU A 191 -54.65 -72.75 -68.24
N THR A 192 -54.54 -71.58 -67.62
CA THR A 192 -54.99 -70.31 -68.24
C THR A 192 -54.10 -69.93 -69.41
N LEU A 193 -52.80 -70.16 -69.33
CA LEU A 193 -51.86 -69.86 -70.42
C LEU A 193 -52.09 -70.79 -71.62
N VAL A 194 -52.21 -72.10 -71.40
CA VAL A 194 -52.51 -73.08 -72.47
C VAL A 194 -53.91 -72.89 -73.02
N GLY A 195 -54.91 -72.73 -72.15
CA GLY A 195 -56.31 -72.53 -72.55
C GLY A 195 -56.49 -71.24 -73.34
N GLY A 196 -55.91 -70.12 -72.89
CA GLY A 196 -55.91 -68.85 -73.60
C GLY A 196 -55.18 -68.93 -74.94
N PHE A 197 -54.06 -69.66 -75.00
CA PHE A 197 -53.32 -69.88 -76.24
C PHE A 197 -54.13 -70.69 -77.27
N LEU A 198 -54.76 -71.78 -76.86
CA LEU A 198 -55.60 -72.59 -77.73
C LEU A 198 -56.86 -71.84 -78.17
N ALA A 199 -57.52 -71.12 -77.27
CA ALA A 199 -58.67 -70.28 -77.61
C ALA A 199 -58.28 -69.17 -78.61
N GLY A 200 -57.11 -68.54 -78.41
CA GLY A 200 -56.55 -67.57 -79.34
C GLY A 200 -56.24 -68.18 -80.71
N MET A 201 -55.64 -69.37 -80.75
CA MET A 201 -55.36 -70.10 -81.99
C MET A 201 -56.65 -70.48 -82.73
N TRP A 202 -57.66 -70.98 -82.01
CA TRP A 202 -58.97 -71.30 -82.58
C TRP A 202 -59.67 -70.05 -83.14
N TRP A 203 -59.60 -68.93 -82.42
CA TRP A 203 -60.14 -67.65 -82.88
C TRP A 203 -59.45 -67.14 -84.15
N LEU A 204 -58.11 -67.23 -84.21
CA LEU A 204 -57.32 -66.91 -85.41
C LEU A 204 -57.67 -67.81 -86.60
N ASP A 205 -57.81 -69.12 -86.39
CA ASP A 205 -58.23 -70.06 -87.44
C ASP A 205 -59.65 -69.76 -87.93
N PHE A 206 -60.58 -69.48 -87.01
CA PHE A 206 -61.94 -69.05 -87.35
C PHE A 206 -61.95 -67.76 -88.18
N LEU A 207 -61.12 -66.77 -87.80
CA LEU A 207 -60.99 -65.53 -88.56
C LEU A 207 -60.37 -65.77 -89.95
N SER A 208 -59.35 -66.62 -90.04
CA SER A 208 -58.69 -67.00 -91.29
C SER A 208 -59.66 -67.65 -92.27
N ARG A 209 -60.47 -68.61 -91.77
CA ARG A 209 -61.55 -69.25 -92.55
C ARG A 209 -62.60 -68.24 -93.01
N ARG A 210 -62.95 -67.26 -92.17
CA ARG A 210 -63.88 -66.18 -92.55
C ARG A 210 -63.33 -65.27 -93.66
N ARG A 211 -62.01 -65.08 -93.73
CA ARG A 211 -61.37 -64.24 -94.77
C ARG A 211 -61.06 -65.00 -96.06
N HIS A 212 -60.90 -66.33 -96.02
CA HIS A 212 -60.51 -67.12 -97.21
C HIS A 212 -61.51 -68.21 -97.63
N GLY A 213 -62.73 -68.21 -97.07
CA GLY A 213 -63.84 -69.02 -97.56
C GLY A 213 -64.45 -68.48 -98.85
N GLY A 214 -63.88 -68.84 -100.00
CA GLY A 214 -64.59 -68.76 -101.28
C GLY A 214 -63.81 -68.37 -102.54
N PHE A 215 -62.54 -68.77 -102.71
CA PHE A 215 -61.97 -68.91 -104.06
C PHE A 215 -61.64 -70.38 -104.31
N ARG A 216 -62.59 -71.09 -104.90
CA ARG A 216 -62.30 -72.34 -105.62
C ARG A 216 -61.91 -71.93 -107.03
N VAL A 217 -60.62 -72.03 -107.35
CA VAL A 217 -60.18 -72.07 -108.74
C VAL A 217 -60.51 -73.47 -109.26
N TYR A 218 -61.67 -73.56 -109.92
CA TYR A 218 -61.76 -74.08 -111.29
C TYR A 218 -62.48 -73.02 -112.10
#